data_AF-A0A9Q4C9J8-F1
#
_entry.id   AF-A0A9Q4C9J8-F1
#
_cell.length_a   1.000
_cell.length_b   1.000
_cell.length_c   1.000
_cell.angle_alpha   90.00
_cell.angle_beta   90.00
_cell.angle_gamma   90.00
#
_symmetry.space_group_name_H-M   'P 1'
#
loop_
_entity.id
_entity.type
_entity.pdbx_description
1 polymer ?
#
loop_
_entity_poly.entity_id
_entity_poly.type
_entity_poly.pdbx_seq_one_letter_code
_entity_poly.pdbx_strand_id
1 'polypeptide(L)'
;MSLVLPLVVIVLGGIAGALSARHMRGHGVPDGTSTASGSPAVARYRRWIAVGVVAGSVTVVLGVLLLTGPGMGLVLAPAVFAVVVLTTSALAVATVRPRQGARRRAPLDTGTLRSTAGPVHLAVALTTVAVTAGVLVVGILTGSPDDLGRPGQAVTVFCAADDGLHVISSTPWPGIRYSVPLLTVLAICTLIVLGALILATKRPVLPDPEADAAFRGLAGRTVTCTLTFTAAVTGAPIALGMLSAYPDCAGTPFFLWAVAAAGVLLVCSAVFAVGQIGAALTGRILAAR
;
A
#
# COMPACT_ATOMS: atom_id res chain seq x y z
N MET A 1 -2.38 -26.50 0.58
CA MET A 1 -1.66 -25.82 1.69
C MET A 1 -1.41 -24.33 1.43
N SER A 2 -2.12 -23.69 0.51
CA SER A 2 -1.83 -22.34 -0.04
C SER A 2 -2.50 -21.16 0.68
N LEU A 3 -3.47 -21.40 1.57
CA LEU A 3 -4.18 -20.36 2.35
C LEU A 3 -3.48 -20.00 3.67
N VAL A 4 -2.63 -20.89 4.19
CA VAL A 4 -1.98 -20.71 5.50
C VAL A 4 -0.88 -19.64 5.40
N LEU A 5 -0.13 -19.60 4.31
CA LEU A 5 0.98 -18.66 4.13
C LEU A 5 0.55 -17.18 4.10
N PRO A 6 -0.45 -16.75 3.30
CA PRO A 6 -0.88 -15.35 3.30
C PRO A 6 -1.52 -14.95 4.63
N LEU A 7 -2.24 -15.87 5.28
CA LEU A 7 -2.84 -15.63 6.59
C LEU A 7 -1.76 -15.50 7.68
N VAL A 8 -0.72 -16.32 7.63
CA VAL A 8 0.46 -16.22 8.50
C VAL A 8 1.22 -14.93 8.27
N VAL A 9 1.37 -14.44 7.02
CA VAL A 9 2.01 -13.14 6.74
C VAL A 9 1.19 -11.97 7.29
N ILE A 10 -0.15 -12.01 7.17
CA ILE A 10 -1.04 -10.99 7.73
C ILE A 10 -0.98 -11.00 9.27
N VAL A 11 -1.01 -12.19 9.87
CA VAL A 11 -0.97 -12.37 11.34
C VAL A 11 0.41 -12.00 11.90
N LEU A 12 1.52 -12.43 11.27
CA LEU A 12 2.88 -12.07 11.66
C LEU A 12 3.13 -10.57 11.47
N GLY A 13 2.61 -9.95 10.40
CA GLY A 13 2.64 -8.51 10.20
C GLY A 13 1.88 -7.76 11.30
N GLY A 14 0.70 -8.27 11.70
CA GLY A 14 -0.07 -7.75 12.82
C GLY A 14 0.64 -7.89 14.17
N ILE A 15 1.27 -9.04 14.43
CA ILE A 15 2.02 -9.33 15.66
C ILE A 15 3.31 -8.50 15.71
N ALA A 16 4.07 -8.41 14.62
CA ALA A 16 5.27 -7.57 14.53
C ALA A 16 4.92 -6.09 14.69
N GLY A 17 3.79 -5.65 14.12
CA GLY A 17 3.24 -4.31 14.35
C GLY A 17 2.87 -4.07 15.81
N ALA A 18 2.21 -5.05 16.45
CA ALA A 18 1.83 -4.98 17.87
C ALA A 18 3.03 -5.01 18.83
N LEU A 19 4.06 -5.80 18.52
CA LEU A 19 5.30 -5.91 19.31
C LEU A 19 6.18 -4.66 19.14
N SER A 20 6.31 -4.13 17.93
CA SER A 20 6.97 -2.84 17.66
C SER A 20 6.26 -1.71 18.42
N ALA A 21 4.92 -1.73 18.43
CA ALA A 21 4.10 -0.79 19.19
C ALA A 21 4.16 -1.00 20.72
N ARG A 22 4.65 -2.14 21.21
CA ARG A 22 4.90 -2.40 22.64
C ARG A 22 6.31 -2.00 23.05
N HIS A 23 7.32 -2.28 22.24
CA HIS A 23 8.71 -1.94 22.53
C HIS A 23 8.93 -0.41 22.59
N MET A 24 8.25 0.34 21.72
CA MET A 24 8.27 1.81 21.73
C MET A 24 7.45 2.45 22.86
N ARG A 25 6.85 1.67 23.78
CA ARG A 25 6.17 2.21 24.99
C ARG A 25 7.16 2.57 26.11
N GLY A 26 8.40 2.09 26.04
CA GLY A 26 9.36 2.24 27.14
C GLY A 26 10.09 3.58 27.24
N HIS A 27 10.04 4.44 26.21
CA HIS A 27 10.91 5.63 26.11
C HIS A 27 10.13 6.90 25.71
N GLY A 28 9.13 7.29 26.51
CA GLY A 28 8.43 8.56 26.31
C GLY A 28 9.03 9.70 27.14
N VAL A 29 9.80 10.59 26.51
CA VAL A 29 10.15 11.92 27.03
C VAL A 29 8.91 12.84 26.90
N PRO A 30 8.54 13.63 27.92
CA PRO A 30 7.40 14.52 27.84
C PRO A 30 7.76 15.85 27.14
N ASP A 31 7.10 16.20 26.03
CA ASP A 31 7.29 17.50 25.33
C ASP A 31 5.97 18.18 24.90
N GLY A 32 5.92 19.51 25.09
CA GLY A 32 4.75 20.40 25.13
C GLY A 32 4.02 20.71 23.82
N THR A 33 3.70 19.71 22.98
CA THR A 33 2.89 19.84 21.75
C THR A 33 1.39 19.61 21.96
N SER A 34 0.87 20.03 23.11
CA SER A 34 -0.48 19.72 23.61
C SER A 34 -1.62 20.33 22.78
N THR A 35 -1.35 21.32 21.92
CA THR A 35 -2.38 22.12 21.24
C THR A 35 -2.91 21.50 19.94
N ALA A 36 -2.09 20.80 19.15
CA ALA A 36 -2.55 20.21 17.88
C ALA A 36 -3.39 18.92 18.06
N SER A 37 -3.09 18.14 19.11
CA SER A 37 -3.78 16.87 19.44
C SER A 37 -5.26 17.06 19.79
N GLY A 38 -5.63 18.20 20.36
CA GLY A 38 -7.00 18.54 20.75
C GLY A 38 -7.88 19.14 19.64
N SER A 39 -7.35 19.34 18.43
CA SER A 39 -8.12 20.00 17.36
C SER A 39 -9.25 19.10 16.83
N PRO A 40 -10.50 19.60 16.73
CA PRO A 40 -11.63 18.82 16.19
C PRO A 40 -11.42 18.42 14.72
N ALA A 41 -10.56 19.13 13.98
CA ALA A 41 -10.18 18.79 12.60
C ALA A 41 -9.35 17.50 12.53
N VAL A 42 -8.38 17.34 13.43
CA VAL A 42 -7.52 16.14 13.52
C VAL A 42 -8.35 14.93 13.95
N ALA A 43 -9.23 15.10 14.96
CA ALA A 43 -10.14 14.05 15.40
C ALA A 43 -11.10 13.61 14.28
N ARG A 44 -11.67 14.56 13.52
CA ARG A 44 -12.52 14.27 12.36
C ARG A 44 -11.75 13.53 11.26
N TYR A 45 -10.51 13.95 10.96
CA TYR A 45 -9.66 13.27 9.98
C TYR A 45 -9.35 11.82 10.37
N ARG A 46 -8.96 11.58 11.64
CA ARG A 46 -8.75 10.21 12.16
C ARG A 46 -10.01 9.35 12.08
N ARG A 47 -11.17 9.93 12.39
CA ARG A 47 -12.46 9.22 12.28
C ARG A 47 -12.75 8.81 10.84
N TRP A 48 -12.49 9.66 9.86
CA TRP A 48 -12.66 9.31 8.44
C TRP A 48 -11.71 8.20 7.98
N ILE A 49 -10.45 8.21 8.44
CA ILE A 49 -9.52 7.11 8.16
C ILE A 49 -10.03 5.81 8.77
N ALA A 50 -10.46 5.83 10.03
CA ALA A 50 -11.02 4.65 10.68
C ALA A 50 -12.26 4.12 9.95
N VAL A 51 -13.17 4.99 9.53
CA VAL A 51 -14.32 4.64 8.68
C VAL A 51 -13.86 4.02 7.37
N GLY A 52 -12.84 4.60 6.73
CA GLY A 52 -12.23 4.08 5.52
C GLY A 52 -11.69 2.67 5.66
N VAL A 53 -10.95 2.41 6.75
CA VAL A 53 -10.40 1.08 7.07
C VAL A 53 -11.53 0.09 7.28
N VAL A 54 -12.54 0.41 8.10
CA VAL A 54 -13.68 -0.48 8.37
C VAL A 54 -14.46 -0.75 7.08
N ALA A 55 -14.79 0.29 6.31
CA ALA A 55 -15.51 0.16 5.05
C ALA A 55 -14.71 -0.68 4.05
N GLY A 56 -13.40 -0.45 3.93
CA GLY A 56 -12.52 -1.24 3.07
C GLY A 56 -12.51 -2.70 3.47
N SER A 57 -12.37 -3.01 4.77
CA SER A 57 -12.39 -4.38 5.29
C SER A 57 -13.71 -5.07 4.98
N VAL A 58 -14.84 -4.38 5.16
CA VAL A 58 -16.17 -4.91 4.84
C VAL A 58 -16.31 -5.19 3.34
N THR A 59 -15.86 -4.27 2.47
CA THR A 59 -15.88 -4.48 1.02
C THR A 59 -15.00 -5.65 0.59
N VAL A 60 -13.85 -5.87 1.23
CA VAL A 60 -13.02 -7.06 0.99
C VAL A 60 -13.75 -8.33 1.37
N VAL A 61 -14.31 -8.39 2.58
CA VAL A 61 -15.01 -9.58 3.06
C VAL A 61 -16.20 -9.90 2.15
N LEU A 62 -17.01 -8.91 1.81
CA LEU A 62 -18.11 -9.06 0.87
C LEU A 62 -17.63 -9.45 -0.53
N GLY A 63 -16.56 -8.84 -1.03
CA GLY A 63 -15.98 -9.16 -2.33
C GLY A 63 -15.47 -10.59 -2.41
N VAL A 64 -14.76 -11.07 -1.39
CA VAL A 64 -14.28 -12.46 -1.31
C VAL A 64 -15.44 -13.45 -1.19
N LEU A 65 -16.50 -13.11 -0.45
CA LEU A 65 -17.65 -13.99 -0.24
C LEU A 65 -18.62 -14.02 -1.45
N LEU A 66 -18.80 -12.89 -2.15
CA LEU A 66 -19.79 -12.73 -3.22
C LEU A 66 -19.19 -12.96 -4.63
N LEU A 67 -17.89 -12.72 -4.83
CA LEU A 67 -17.22 -13.01 -6.10
C LEU A 67 -16.75 -14.47 -6.12
N THR A 68 -17.68 -15.39 -6.34
CA THR A 68 -17.45 -16.85 -6.41
C THR A 68 -16.72 -17.32 -7.67
N GLY A 69 -16.03 -16.42 -8.37
CA GLY A 69 -15.18 -16.78 -9.50
C GLY A 69 -13.86 -17.39 -9.03
N PRO A 70 -13.26 -18.35 -9.76
CA PRO A 70 -12.03 -19.01 -9.35
C PRO A 70 -10.90 -17.98 -9.15
N GLY A 71 -10.50 -17.78 -7.89
CA GLY A 71 -9.28 -17.06 -7.46
C GLY A 71 -9.26 -15.54 -7.60
N MET A 72 -10.10 -14.90 -8.43
CA MET A 72 -10.04 -13.45 -8.66
C MET A 72 -10.41 -12.60 -7.45
N GLY A 73 -11.36 -13.04 -6.62
CA GLY A 73 -11.80 -12.28 -5.43
C GLY A 73 -10.66 -12.05 -4.43
N LEU A 74 -9.81 -13.06 -4.23
CA LEU A 74 -8.64 -12.98 -3.34
C LEU A 74 -7.53 -12.09 -3.92
N VAL A 75 -7.33 -12.10 -5.24
CA VAL A 75 -6.31 -11.28 -5.90
C VAL A 75 -6.69 -9.79 -5.91
N LEU A 76 -7.98 -9.49 -6.08
CA LEU A 76 -8.47 -8.11 -6.16
C LEU A 76 -8.80 -7.50 -4.80
N ALA A 77 -8.95 -8.31 -3.74
CA ALA A 77 -9.28 -7.83 -2.40
C ALA A 77 -8.34 -6.71 -1.90
N PRO A 78 -7.00 -6.85 -1.92
CA PRO A 78 -6.10 -5.79 -1.48
C PRO A 78 -6.24 -4.49 -2.29
N ALA A 79 -6.48 -4.62 -3.60
CA ALA A 79 -6.67 -3.52 -4.51
C ALA A 79 -7.97 -2.75 -4.20
N VAL A 80 -9.08 -3.45 -3.96
CA VAL A 80 -10.37 -2.84 -3.58
C VAL A 80 -10.28 -2.17 -2.21
N PHE A 81 -9.67 -2.84 -1.21
CA PHE A 81 -9.40 -2.27 0.10
C PHE A 81 -8.69 -0.92 -0.02
N ALA A 82 -7.61 -0.90 -0.79
CA ALA A 82 -6.79 0.28 -0.97
C ALA A 82 -7.55 1.44 -1.59
N VAL A 83 -8.35 1.20 -2.62
CA VAL A 83 -9.16 2.24 -3.25
C VAL A 83 -10.14 2.84 -2.23
N VAL A 84 -10.81 2.02 -1.43
CA VAL A 84 -11.75 2.50 -0.40
C VAL A 84 -11.04 3.33 0.68
N VAL A 85 -9.90 2.87 1.19
CA VAL A 85 -9.15 3.60 2.23
C VAL A 85 -8.54 4.89 1.68
N LEU A 86 -8.02 4.89 0.45
CA LEU A 86 -7.44 6.07 -0.16
C LEU A 86 -8.50 7.11 -0.54
N THR A 87 -9.64 6.68 -1.11
CA THR A 87 -10.74 7.59 -1.44
C THR A 87 -11.34 8.23 -0.19
N THR A 88 -11.55 7.48 0.88
CA THR A 88 -12.02 8.04 2.16
C THR A 88 -10.98 8.95 2.81
N SER A 89 -9.69 8.64 2.71
CA SER A 89 -8.61 9.52 3.18
C SER A 89 -8.55 10.82 2.38
N ALA A 90 -8.68 10.76 1.05
CA ALA A 90 -8.75 11.93 0.18
C ALA A 90 -10.00 12.77 0.46
N LEU A 91 -11.14 12.11 0.68
CA LEU A 91 -12.39 12.76 1.06
C LEU A 91 -12.27 13.43 2.44
N ALA A 92 -11.56 12.82 3.38
CA ALA A 92 -11.25 13.42 4.68
C ALA A 92 -10.50 14.74 4.49
N VAL A 93 -9.44 14.74 3.66
CA VAL A 93 -8.70 15.96 3.32
C VAL A 93 -9.60 17.01 2.66
N ALA A 94 -10.50 16.60 1.76
CA ALA A 94 -11.40 17.52 1.06
C ALA A 94 -12.53 18.10 1.94
N THR A 95 -12.97 17.36 2.96
CA THR A 95 -14.12 17.72 3.82
C THR A 95 -13.74 18.51 5.06
N VAL A 96 -12.47 18.48 5.49
CA VAL A 96 -11.99 19.38 6.55
C VAL A 96 -11.91 20.80 5.98
N ARG A 97 -13.02 21.54 6.06
CA ARG A 97 -13.11 22.94 5.63
C ARG A 97 -12.69 23.89 6.77
N PRO A 98 -11.99 25.00 6.46
CA PRO A 98 -11.80 26.08 7.41
C PRO A 98 -13.15 26.73 7.77
N ARG A 99 -13.32 27.14 9.03
CA ARG A 99 -14.46 27.98 9.45
C ARG A 99 -14.42 29.29 8.65
N GLN A 100 -15.49 29.57 7.91
CA GLN A 100 -15.66 30.82 7.17
C GLN A 100 -15.55 31.99 8.17
N GLY A 101 -14.62 32.93 7.93
CA GLY A 101 -14.46 34.15 8.74
C GLY A 101 -13.06 34.43 9.31
N ALA A 102 -12.11 33.49 9.23
CA ALA A 102 -10.74 33.76 9.67
C ALA A 102 -10.01 34.67 8.66
N ARG A 103 -9.50 35.83 9.13
CA ARG A 103 -8.69 36.77 8.34
C ARG A 103 -7.60 36.02 7.57
N ARG A 104 -7.65 36.10 6.23
CA ARG A 104 -6.60 35.61 5.33
C ARG A 104 -5.32 36.42 5.57
N ARG A 105 -4.42 35.92 6.41
CA ARG A 105 -3.00 36.21 6.22
C ARG A 105 -2.53 35.23 5.15
N ALA A 106 -2.00 35.74 4.05
CA ALA A 106 -1.39 34.91 3.01
C ALA A 106 0.07 34.68 3.40
N PRO A 107 0.43 33.56 4.06
CA PRO A 107 1.84 33.20 4.14
C PRO A 107 2.32 32.93 2.71
N LEU A 108 3.41 33.58 2.31
CA LEU A 108 4.09 33.40 1.02
C LEU A 108 4.88 32.07 0.95
N ASP A 109 4.52 31.07 1.74
CA ASP A 109 5.22 29.80 1.74
C ASP A 109 4.79 28.97 0.53
N THR A 110 5.72 28.77 -0.40
CA THR A 110 5.59 27.87 -1.53
C THR A 110 5.73 26.42 -1.04
N GLY A 111 4.68 25.93 -0.38
CA GLY A 111 4.63 24.55 0.12
C GLY A 111 4.85 23.55 -1.02
N THR A 112 6.00 22.88 -1.03
CA THR A 112 6.30 21.83 -2.01
C THR A 112 5.68 20.50 -1.58
N LEU A 113 5.35 19.62 -2.54
CA LEU A 113 4.84 18.28 -2.24
C LEU A 113 5.81 17.49 -1.34
N ARG A 114 7.11 17.72 -1.55
CA ARG A 114 8.20 17.12 -0.77
C ARG A 114 8.19 17.57 0.70
N SER A 115 7.87 18.83 0.99
CA SER A 115 7.76 19.31 2.37
C SER A 115 6.51 18.78 3.08
N THR A 116 5.44 18.48 2.32
CA THR A 116 4.16 17.99 2.87
C THR A 116 4.18 16.50 3.20
N ALA A 117 4.68 15.66 2.29
CA ALA A 117 4.76 14.21 2.53
C ALA A 117 6.01 13.81 3.35
N GLY A 118 7.06 14.61 3.29
CA GLY A 118 8.40 14.22 3.71
C GLY A 118 9.13 13.45 2.59
N PRO A 119 10.41 13.74 2.34
CA PRO A 119 11.15 13.17 1.22
C PRO A 119 11.29 11.66 1.30
N VAL A 120 11.47 11.12 2.52
CA VAL A 120 11.64 9.68 2.75
C VAL A 120 10.35 8.92 2.45
N HIS A 121 9.20 9.38 2.96
CA HIS A 121 7.92 8.70 2.71
C HIS A 121 7.52 8.73 1.24
N LEU A 122 7.78 9.85 0.56
CA LEU A 122 7.54 9.95 -0.88
C LEU A 122 8.45 9.01 -1.67
N ALA A 123 9.76 8.97 -1.33
CA ALA A 123 10.71 8.07 -1.98
C ALA A 123 10.31 6.60 -1.78
N VAL A 124 9.98 6.20 -0.55
CA VAL A 124 9.52 4.84 -0.24
C VAL A 124 8.23 4.50 -1.00
N ALA A 125 7.24 5.40 -1.02
CA ALA A 125 6.01 5.14 -1.76
C ALA A 125 6.26 4.94 -3.26
N LEU A 126 7.09 5.79 -3.88
CA LEU A 126 7.43 5.69 -5.30
C LEU A 126 8.24 4.42 -5.61
N THR A 127 9.20 4.06 -4.77
CA THR A 127 9.97 2.83 -4.97
C THR A 127 9.10 1.59 -4.81
N THR A 128 8.23 1.53 -3.80
CA THR A 128 7.30 0.41 -3.62
C THR A 128 6.33 0.29 -4.79
N VAL A 129 5.80 1.40 -5.31
CA VAL A 129 4.94 1.40 -6.51
C VAL A 129 5.71 0.91 -7.74
N ALA A 130 6.91 1.44 -7.98
CA ALA A 130 7.74 1.04 -9.12
C ALA A 130 8.13 -0.44 -9.07
N VAL A 131 8.50 -0.95 -7.90
CA VAL A 131 8.86 -2.36 -7.68
C VAL A 131 7.64 -3.25 -7.88
N THR A 132 6.48 -2.87 -7.36
CA THR A 132 5.23 -3.61 -7.57
C THR A 132 4.88 -3.67 -9.05
N ALA A 133 4.95 -2.54 -9.76
CA ALA A 133 4.72 -2.48 -11.20
C ALA A 133 5.73 -3.33 -11.97
N GLY A 134 7.01 -3.31 -11.57
CA GLY A 134 8.07 -4.14 -12.14
C GLY A 134 7.78 -5.64 -12.00
N VAL A 135 7.38 -6.10 -10.82
CA VAL A 135 6.98 -7.51 -10.60
C VAL A 135 5.81 -7.90 -11.50
N LEU A 136 4.79 -7.04 -11.64
CA LEU A 136 3.66 -7.29 -12.54
C LEU A 136 4.08 -7.35 -14.01
N VAL A 137 4.99 -6.47 -14.44
CA VAL A 137 5.55 -6.49 -15.80
C VAL A 137 6.35 -7.76 -16.05
N VAL A 138 7.16 -8.21 -15.09
CA VAL A 138 7.86 -9.51 -15.20
C VAL A 138 6.85 -10.64 -15.34
N GLY A 139 5.76 -10.63 -14.55
CA GLY A 139 4.67 -11.60 -14.68
C GLY A 139 4.02 -11.61 -16.06
N ILE A 140 3.79 -10.42 -16.66
CA ILE A 140 3.29 -10.29 -18.03
C ILE A 140 4.27 -10.90 -19.05
N LEU A 141 5.56 -10.54 -18.95
CA LEU A 141 6.58 -10.95 -19.92
C LEU A 141 6.92 -12.44 -19.87
N THR A 142 6.72 -13.08 -18.72
CA THR A 142 7.00 -14.50 -18.49
C THR A 142 5.76 -15.38 -18.58
N GLY A 143 4.57 -14.77 -18.68
CA GLY A 143 3.31 -15.49 -18.76
C GLY A 143 3.10 -16.12 -20.13
N SER A 144 2.79 -17.41 -20.16
CA SER A 144 2.37 -18.15 -21.35
C SER A 144 0.85 -18.38 -21.37
N PRO A 145 0.28 -18.73 -22.53
CA PRO A 145 -1.10 -19.18 -22.63
C PRO A 145 -1.34 -20.44 -21.77
N ASP A 146 -2.51 -20.54 -21.14
CA ASP A 146 -2.94 -21.78 -20.50
C ASP A 146 -3.35 -22.85 -21.53
N ASP A 147 -3.61 -24.08 -21.07
CA ASP A 147 -4.01 -25.21 -21.93
C ASP A 147 -5.34 -24.95 -22.67
N LEU A 148 -6.12 -23.95 -22.23
CA LEU A 148 -7.34 -23.47 -22.88
C LEU A 148 -7.08 -22.31 -23.86
N GLY A 149 -5.81 -22.01 -24.16
CA GLY A 149 -5.38 -20.95 -25.08
C GLY A 149 -5.55 -19.53 -24.52
N ARG A 150 -5.85 -19.37 -23.23
CA ARG A 150 -6.07 -18.07 -22.62
C ARG A 150 -4.72 -17.42 -22.28
N PRO A 151 -4.45 -16.19 -22.75
CA PRO A 151 -3.13 -15.60 -22.65
C PRO A 151 -2.73 -15.26 -21.20
N GLY A 152 -1.47 -15.51 -20.86
CA GLY A 152 -0.80 -15.03 -19.66
C GLY A 152 -1.42 -15.53 -18.35
N GLN A 153 -1.82 -16.80 -18.30
CA GLN A 153 -2.35 -17.45 -17.08
C GLN A 153 -1.47 -18.58 -16.57
N ALA A 154 -0.55 -19.06 -17.39
CA ALA A 154 0.42 -20.08 -17.04
C ALA A 154 1.84 -19.54 -17.12
N VAL A 155 2.77 -20.27 -16.53
CA VAL A 155 4.18 -20.25 -16.90
C VAL A 155 4.54 -21.63 -17.41
N THR A 156 5.09 -21.72 -18.61
CA THR A 156 5.49 -22.99 -19.24
C THR A 156 6.99 -23.01 -19.39
N VAL A 157 7.63 -24.04 -18.84
CA VAL A 157 9.07 -24.26 -18.94
C VAL A 157 9.38 -25.66 -19.46
N PHE A 158 10.48 -25.76 -20.18
CA PHE A 158 11.02 -27.02 -20.66
C PHE A 158 12.05 -27.53 -19.65
N CYS A 159 11.83 -28.72 -19.12
CA CYS A 159 12.72 -29.37 -18.17
C CYS A 159 13.34 -30.61 -18.80
N ALA A 160 14.67 -30.66 -18.85
CA ALA A 160 15.39 -31.85 -19.26
C ALA A 160 15.53 -32.79 -18.06
N ALA A 161 15.13 -34.04 -18.22
CA ALA A 161 15.34 -35.13 -17.28
C ALA A 161 15.99 -36.33 -18.00
N ASP A 162 16.43 -37.33 -17.25
CA ASP A 162 17.15 -38.50 -17.79
C ASP A 162 16.34 -39.30 -18.84
N ASP A 163 15.01 -39.18 -18.82
CA ASP A 163 14.06 -39.82 -19.73
C ASP A 163 13.58 -38.94 -20.89
N GLY A 164 14.04 -37.67 -20.97
CA GLY A 164 13.75 -36.77 -22.09
C GLY A 164 13.39 -35.34 -21.68
N LEU A 165 12.84 -34.58 -22.63
CA LEU A 165 12.40 -33.20 -22.43
C LEU A 165 10.92 -33.16 -22.03
N HIS A 166 10.63 -32.70 -20.82
CA HIS A 166 9.28 -32.54 -20.29
C HIS A 166 8.83 -31.08 -20.34
N VAL A 167 7.56 -30.84 -20.61
CA VAL A 167 6.95 -29.50 -20.54
C VAL A 167 6.14 -29.40 -19.27
N ILE A 168 6.51 -28.48 -18.38
CA ILE A 168 5.78 -28.22 -17.13
C ILE A 168 5.07 -26.87 -17.24
N SER A 169 3.77 -26.88 -16.94
CA SER A 169 2.91 -25.69 -16.93
C SER A 169 2.37 -25.46 -15.52
N SER A 170 2.62 -24.28 -14.94
CA SER A 170 2.13 -23.90 -13.63
C SER A 170 1.08 -22.79 -13.72
N THR A 171 -0.05 -23.00 -13.07
CA THR A 171 -1.13 -22.00 -12.93
C THR A 171 -1.52 -21.88 -11.44
N PRO A 172 -1.96 -20.71 -10.95
CA PRO A 172 -2.14 -19.43 -11.67
C PRO A 172 -0.85 -18.59 -11.71
N TRP A 173 -0.47 -18.10 -12.89
CA TRP A 173 0.61 -17.13 -13.07
C TRP A 173 0.07 -15.70 -13.16
N PRO A 174 0.74 -14.69 -12.55
CA PRO A 174 0.33 -13.29 -12.63
C PRO A 174 0.68 -12.66 -13.98
N GLY A 175 0.24 -13.25 -15.09
CA GLY A 175 0.39 -12.68 -16.42
C GLY A 175 -0.68 -11.62 -16.71
N ILE A 176 -0.88 -11.34 -18.00
CA ILE A 176 -1.66 -10.17 -18.46
C ILE A 176 -3.08 -10.09 -17.88
N ARG A 177 -3.74 -11.23 -17.67
CA ARG A 177 -5.11 -11.30 -17.14
C ARG A 177 -5.24 -10.73 -15.73
N TYR A 178 -4.22 -10.88 -14.90
CA TYR A 178 -4.22 -10.38 -13.51
C TYR A 178 -3.46 -9.06 -13.40
N SER A 179 -2.35 -8.93 -14.13
CA SER A 179 -1.45 -7.79 -14.00
C SER A 179 -2.00 -6.50 -14.58
N VAL A 180 -2.77 -6.53 -15.68
CA VAL A 180 -3.36 -5.31 -16.25
C VAL A 180 -4.37 -4.66 -15.29
N PRO A 181 -5.38 -5.37 -14.75
CA PRO A 181 -6.30 -4.79 -13.76
C PRO A 181 -5.57 -4.25 -12.53
N LEU A 182 -4.56 -4.96 -12.02
CA LEU A 182 -3.79 -4.54 -10.86
C LEU A 182 -2.96 -3.28 -11.14
N LEU A 183 -2.32 -3.18 -12.32
CA LEU A 183 -1.63 -1.97 -12.76
C LEU A 183 -2.60 -0.79 -12.89
N THR A 184 -3.80 -1.00 -13.44
CA THR A 184 -4.83 0.04 -13.51
C THR A 184 -5.23 0.54 -12.13
N VAL A 185 -5.48 -0.37 -11.17
CA VAL A 185 -5.81 0.04 -9.79
C VAL A 185 -4.64 0.76 -9.12
N LEU A 186 -3.40 0.27 -9.29
CA LEU A 186 -2.21 0.92 -8.76
C LEU A 186 -2.03 2.35 -9.30
N ALA A 187 -2.31 2.55 -10.59
CA ALA A 187 -2.31 3.87 -11.22
C ALA A 187 -3.40 4.78 -10.62
N ILE A 188 -4.63 4.28 -10.46
CA ILE A 188 -5.75 5.02 -9.85
C ILE A 188 -5.38 5.43 -8.40
N CYS A 189 -4.86 4.51 -7.60
CA CYS A 189 -4.41 4.79 -6.24
C CYS A 189 -3.34 5.89 -6.20
N THR A 190 -2.37 5.85 -7.12
CA THR A 190 -1.32 6.86 -7.25
C THR A 190 -1.90 8.23 -7.60
N LEU A 191 -2.88 8.29 -8.51
CA LEU A 191 -3.56 9.53 -8.87
C LEU A 191 -4.39 10.12 -7.72
N ILE A 192 -5.10 9.29 -6.95
CA ILE A 192 -5.85 9.73 -5.76
C ILE A 192 -4.91 10.35 -4.73
N VAL A 193 -3.76 9.70 -4.48
CA VAL A 193 -2.74 10.19 -3.54
C VAL A 193 -2.14 11.51 -4.01
N LEU A 194 -1.80 11.61 -5.29
CA LEU A 194 -1.31 12.86 -5.89
C LEU A 194 -2.33 13.98 -5.75
N GLY A 195 -3.61 13.71 -6.05
CA GLY A 195 -4.70 14.66 -5.87
C GLY A 195 -4.87 15.11 -4.42
N ALA A 196 -4.81 14.18 -3.47
CA ALA A 196 -4.89 14.47 -2.04
C ALA A 196 -3.70 15.33 -1.56
N LEU A 197 -2.48 15.06 -2.04
CA LEU A 197 -1.30 15.89 -1.73
C LEU A 197 -1.42 17.29 -2.33
N ILE A 198 -1.87 17.43 -3.58
CA ILE A 198 -2.11 18.73 -4.22
C ILE A 198 -3.20 19.52 -3.48
N LEU A 199 -4.25 18.86 -3.02
CA LEU A 199 -5.30 19.48 -2.22
C LEU A 199 -4.76 19.97 -0.86
N ALA A 200 -3.94 19.15 -0.19
CA ALA A 200 -3.32 19.48 1.08
C ALA A 200 -2.32 20.64 0.97
N THR A 201 -1.59 20.77 -0.15
CA THR A 201 -0.67 21.91 -0.34
C THR A 201 -1.40 23.20 -0.67
N LYS A 202 -2.47 23.14 -1.49
CA LYS A 202 -3.15 24.33 -2.00
C LYS A 202 -4.19 24.93 -1.05
N ARG A 203 -4.70 24.20 -0.06
CA ARG A 203 -5.79 24.66 0.80
C ARG A 203 -5.34 24.82 2.26
N PRO A 204 -5.36 26.05 2.83
CA PRO A 204 -5.22 26.24 4.26
C PRO A 204 -6.48 25.73 4.98
N VAL A 205 -6.28 24.88 5.97
CA VAL A 205 -7.35 24.17 6.70
C VAL A 205 -7.54 24.76 8.10
N LEU A 206 -6.45 25.14 8.76
CA LEU A 206 -6.48 25.74 10.10
C LEU A 206 -6.08 27.23 10.07
N PRO A 207 -6.64 28.05 10.99
CA PRO A 207 -6.32 29.47 11.09
C PRO A 207 -4.94 29.73 11.70
N ASP A 208 -4.43 28.80 12.52
CA ASP A 208 -3.09 28.84 13.06
C ASP A 208 -2.10 28.18 12.07
N PRO A 209 -1.07 28.90 11.59
CA PRO A 209 -0.12 28.39 10.59
C PRO A 209 0.68 27.17 11.08
N GLU A 210 1.01 27.10 12.37
CA GLU A 210 1.78 25.97 12.92
C GLU A 210 0.92 24.70 12.96
N ALA A 211 -0.33 24.81 13.46
CA ALA A 211 -1.28 23.72 13.44
C ALA A 211 -1.66 23.27 12.01
N ASP A 212 -1.73 24.20 11.05
CA ASP A 212 -1.99 23.88 9.63
C ASP A 212 -0.82 23.10 9.01
N ALA A 213 0.41 23.53 9.23
CA ALA A 213 1.60 22.82 8.77
C ALA A 213 1.69 21.40 9.37
N ALA A 214 1.40 21.25 10.67
CA ALA A 214 1.34 19.95 11.33
C ALA A 214 0.25 19.04 10.74
N PHE A 215 -0.94 19.58 10.45
CA PHE A 215 -2.02 18.83 9.82
C PHE A 215 -1.64 18.36 8.41
N ARG A 216 -1.06 19.24 7.58
CA ARG A 216 -0.60 18.90 6.23
C ARG A 216 0.48 17.81 6.25
N GLY A 217 1.43 17.90 7.18
CA GLY A 217 2.45 16.88 7.39
C GLY A 217 1.85 15.52 7.77
N LEU A 218 0.93 15.51 8.73
CA LEU A 218 0.19 14.30 9.13
C LEU A 218 -0.59 13.70 7.95
N ALA A 219 -1.36 14.52 7.23
CA ALA A 219 -2.16 14.07 6.09
C ALA A 219 -1.28 13.53 4.96
N GLY A 220 -0.21 14.25 4.61
CA GLY A 220 0.74 13.85 3.57
C GLY A 220 1.44 12.53 3.88
N ARG A 221 1.91 12.35 5.12
CA ARG A 221 2.50 11.07 5.59
C ARG A 221 1.49 9.93 5.57
N THR A 222 0.28 10.16 6.04
CA THR A 222 -0.75 9.11 6.14
C THR A 222 -1.16 8.62 4.75
N VAL A 223 -1.39 9.53 3.80
CA VAL A 223 -1.79 9.18 2.44
C VAL A 223 -0.64 8.46 1.70
N THR A 224 0.61 8.91 1.83
CA THR A 224 1.76 8.24 1.20
C THR A 224 2.07 6.88 1.83
N CYS A 225 1.95 6.72 3.15
CA CYS A 225 2.08 5.42 3.82
C CYS A 225 0.95 4.47 3.39
N THR A 226 -0.28 4.96 3.20
CA THR A 226 -1.39 4.13 2.71
C THR A 226 -1.13 3.62 1.28
N LEU A 227 -0.56 4.45 0.40
CA LEU A 227 -0.13 4.03 -0.94
C LEU A 227 0.98 2.97 -0.87
N THR A 228 1.97 3.20 -0.01
CA THR A 228 3.07 2.24 0.24
C THR A 228 2.52 0.90 0.69
N PHE A 229 1.64 0.89 1.69
CA PHE A 229 1.00 -0.32 2.20
C PHE A 229 0.22 -1.05 1.10
N THR A 230 -0.56 -0.32 0.32
CA THR A 230 -1.34 -0.85 -0.81
C THR A 230 -0.46 -1.58 -1.83
N ALA A 231 0.57 -0.89 -2.31
CA ALA A 231 1.49 -1.42 -3.31
C ALA A 231 2.20 -2.67 -2.75
N ALA A 232 2.70 -2.57 -1.52
CA ALA A 232 3.41 -3.65 -0.84
C ALA A 232 2.55 -4.91 -0.62
N VAL A 233 1.33 -4.77 -0.11
CA VAL A 233 0.41 -5.89 0.18
C VAL A 233 -0.11 -6.53 -1.11
N THR A 234 -0.13 -5.79 -2.22
CA THR A 234 -0.47 -6.33 -3.54
C THR A 234 0.73 -7.06 -4.16
N GLY A 235 1.90 -6.43 -4.21
CA GLY A 235 3.06 -6.97 -4.90
C GLY A 235 3.76 -8.10 -4.16
N ALA A 236 3.82 -8.09 -2.82
CA ALA A 236 4.55 -9.10 -2.06
C ALA A 236 3.97 -10.52 -2.22
N PRO A 237 2.64 -10.75 -2.09
CA PRO A 237 2.07 -12.07 -2.33
C PRO A 237 2.24 -12.54 -3.78
N ILE A 238 2.22 -11.61 -4.75
CA ILE A 238 2.43 -11.92 -6.16
C ILE A 238 3.88 -12.38 -6.39
N ALA A 239 4.86 -11.66 -5.86
CA ALA A 239 6.26 -12.04 -5.94
C ALA A 239 6.50 -13.42 -5.30
N LEU A 240 5.94 -13.66 -4.12
CA LEU A 240 6.01 -14.97 -3.44
C LEU A 240 5.31 -16.08 -4.26
N GLY A 241 4.17 -15.79 -4.88
CA GLY A 241 3.46 -16.71 -5.75
C GLY A 241 4.24 -17.07 -7.01
N MET A 242 4.95 -16.10 -7.61
CA MET A 242 5.84 -16.36 -8.75
C MET A 242 7.00 -17.27 -8.36
N LEU A 243 7.59 -17.06 -7.17
CA LEU A 243 8.66 -17.91 -6.66
C LEU A 243 8.20 -19.34 -6.40
N SER A 244 6.99 -19.52 -5.86
CA SER A 244 6.47 -20.86 -5.54
C SER A 244 5.90 -21.59 -6.76
N ALA A 245 5.44 -20.87 -7.78
CA ALA A 245 4.89 -21.46 -8.99
C ALA A 245 5.97 -21.85 -10.02
N TYR A 246 7.19 -21.30 -9.90
CA TYR A 246 8.25 -21.57 -10.87
C TYR A 246 8.86 -22.97 -10.63
N PRO A 247 8.92 -23.86 -11.65
CA PRO A 247 9.43 -25.21 -11.47
C PRO A 247 10.93 -25.28 -11.18
N ASP A 248 11.32 -26.04 -10.15
CA ASP A 248 12.72 -26.19 -9.73
C ASP A 248 13.63 -26.77 -10.82
N CYS A 249 13.07 -27.59 -11.72
CA CYS A 249 13.81 -28.26 -12.80
C CYS A 249 14.33 -27.31 -13.89
N ALA A 250 13.81 -26.09 -13.99
CA ALA A 250 14.26 -25.09 -14.97
C ALA A 250 15.49 -24.29 -14.47
N GLY A 251 16.00 -24.59 -13.28
CA GLY A 251 16.98 -23.77 -12.59
C GLY A 251 16.40 -22.42 -12.15
N THR A 252 17.14 -21.65 -11.35
CA THR A 252 16.70 -20.31 -10.92
C THR A 252 17.21 -19.24 -11.89
N PRO A 253 16.39 -18.77 -12.86
CA PRO A 253 16.80 -17.66 -13.72
C PRO A 253 17.03 -16.38 -12.92
N PHE A 254 17.87 -15.48 -13.46
CA PHE A 254 18.22 -14.21 -12.82
C PHE A 254 16.99 -13.38 -12.40
N PHE A 255 15.91 -13.39 -13.19
CA PHE A 255 14.72 -12.62 -12.87
C PHE A 255 14.03 -13.11 -11.57
N LEU A 256 14.11 -14.40 -11.22
CA LEU A 256 13.53 -14.89 -9.96
C LEU A 256 14.27 -14.36 -8.74
N TRP A 257 15.60 -14.19 -8.83
CA TRP A 257 16.35 -13.51 -7.77
C TRP A 257 15.91 -12.05 -7.61
N ALA A 258 15.67 -11.35 -8.72
CA ALA A 258 15.12 -10.01 -8.68
C ALA A 258 13.70 -9.96 -8.09
N VAL A 259 12.84 -10.93 -8.44
CA VAL A 259 11.48 -11.07 -7.87
C VAL A 259 11.54 -11.40 -6.37
N ALA A 260 12.49 -12.22 -5.92
CA ALA A 260 12.70 -12.49 -4.50
C ALA A 260 13.14 -11.26 -3.72
N ALA A 261 14.14 -10.54 -4.22
CA ALA A 261 14.59 -9.28 -3.62
C ALA A 261 13.46 -8.24 -3.58
N ALA A 262 12.68 -8.14 -4.66
CA ALA A 262 11.48 -7.31 -4.70
C ALA A 262 10.45 -7.74 -3.64
N GLY A 263 10.17 -9.04 -3.50
CA GLY A 263 9.26 -9.58 -2.50
C GLY A 263 9.66 -9.18 -1.07
N VAL A 264 10.94 -9.34 -0.72
CA VAL A 264 11.47 -8.93 0.60
C VAL A 264 11.33 -7.43 0.81
N LEU A 265 11.71 -6.62 -0.18
CA LEU A 265 11.57 -5.17 -0.12
C LEU A 265 10.11 -4.76 0.14
N LEU A 266 9.17 -5.36 -0.59
CA LEU A 266 7.74 -5.08 -0.46
C LEU A 266 7.22 -5.46 0.93
N VAL A 267 7.63 -6.60 1.49
CA VAL A 267 7.28 -6.96 2.88
C VAL A 267 7.81 -5.92 3.88
N CYS A 268 9.07 -5.51 3.73
CA CYS A 268 9.65 -4.46 4.57
C CYS A 268 8.89 -3.12 4.44
N SER A 269 8.51 -2.73 3.22
CA SER A 269 7.69 -1.54 2.96
C SER A 269 6.31 -1.63 3.61
N ALA A 270 5.66 -2.80 3.60
CA ALA A 270 4.38 -3.00 4.28
C ALA A 270 4.51 -2.81 5.78
N VAL A 271 5.51 -3.43 6.41
CA VAL A 271 5.75 -3.31 7.87
C VAL A 271 6.03 -1.86 8.24
N PHE A 272 6.88 -1.17 7.46
CA PHE A 272 7.14 0.25 7.64
C PHE A 272 5.86 1.09 7.58
N ALA A 273 5.03 0.88 6.54
CA ALA A 273 3.80 1.63 6.36
C ALA A 273 2.78 1.40 7.50
N VAL A 274 2.62 0.15 7.96
CA VAL A 274 1.75 -0.18 9.11
C VAL A 274 2.23 0.53 10.37
N GLY A 275 3.53 0.53 10.64
CA GLY A 275 4.11 1.23 11.78
C GLY A 275 3.79 2.73 11.77
N GLN A 276 3.92 3.37 10.61
CA GLN A 276 3.63 4.80 10.43
C GLN A 276 2.13 5.13 10.57
N ILE A 277 1.25 4.32 9.95
CA ILE A 277 -0.21 4.48 10.07
C ILE A 277 -0.65 4.29 11.53
N GLY A 278 -0.12 3.28 12.22
CA GLY A 278 -0.39 3.03 13.64
C GLY A 278 0.07 4.19 14.53
N ALA A 279 1.26 4.75 14.28
CA ALA A 279 1.76 5.93 14.98
C ALA A 279 0.86 7.16 14.75
N ALA A 280 0.38 7.36 13.52
CA ALA A 280 -0.52 8.46 13.18
C ALA A 280 -1.90 8.36 13.86
N LEU A 281 -2.48 7.15 13.92
CA LEU A 281 -3.77 6.91 14.56
C LEU A 281 -3.72 7.06 16.08
N THR A 282 -2.64 6.57 16.72
CA THR A 282 -2.45 6.66 18.17
C THR A 282 -2.02 8.05 18.64
N GLY A 283 -1.74 8.98 17.72
CA GLY A 283 -1.31 10.34 18.04
C GLY A 283 0.10 10.44 18.60
N ARG A 284 0.91 9.41 18.37
CA ARG A 284 2.32 9.35 18.77
C ARG A 284 3.23 9.74 17.61
N ILE A 285 2.89 10.79 16.87
CA ILE A 285 3.80 11.32 15.86
C ILE A 285 4.95 11.97 16.63
N LEU A 286 5.92 11.11 16.95
CA LEU A 286 7.20 11.43 17.49
C LEU A 286 7.89 12.41 16.54
N ALA A 287 8.49 13.42 17.15
CA ALA A 287 9.50 14.26 16.59
C ALA A 287 10.63 13.39 16.01
N ALA A 288 10.51 13.02 14.74
CA ALA A 288 11.66 12.73 13.90
C ALA A 288 11.85 13.97 13.02
N ARG A 289 12.52 14.97 13.59
CA ARG A 289 13.33 15.92 12.83
C ARG A 289 14.70 15.29 12.66
#